data_AF-D7DJQ0-F1
#
_entry.id   AF-D7DJQ0-F1
#
_cell.length_a   1.000
_cell.length_b   1.000
_cell.length_c   1.000
_cell.angle_alpha   90.00
_cell.angle_beta   90.00
_cell.angle_gamma   90.00
#
_symmetry.space_group_name_H-M   'P 1'
#
loop_
_entity.id
_entity.type
_entity.pdbx_description
1 polymer ?
#
loop_
_entity_poly.entity_id
_entity_poly.type
_entity_poly.pdbx_seq_one_letter_code
_entity_poly.pdbx_strand_id
1 'polypeptide(L)'
;MSTPDGNFRETEYLGLGFLAVKSSVLLSRILQGQDINDDDKYILKRAQDFLTEVSSGARLVNSGNSTNANAIESVRKLSYSVEPIKLMHEQIRATEVEGVFNDMASAIESAIASPNPADLKENELNRATEFFKVLHLSLLNIVENKQKRFGSTFELNFARI
;
A
#
# COMPACT_ATOMS: atom_id res chain seq x y z
N MET A 1 -28.74 -1.89 -10.21
CA MET A 1 -27.61 -1.87 -9.26
C MET A 1 -26.77 -0.67 -9.62
N SER A 2 -26.72 0.34 -8.75
CA SER A 2 -25.98 1.59 -9.00
C SER A 2 -24.48 1.31 -8.97
N THR A 3 -23.77 1.75 -10.01
CA THR A 3 -22.30 1.73 -10.08
C THR A 3 -21.72 2.38 -8.83
N PRO A 4 -20.77 1.73 -8.11
CA PRO A 4 -20.06 2.38 -7.01
C PRO A 4 -19.41 3.67 -7.51
N ASP A 5 -19.81 4.79 -6.91
CA ASP A 5 -19.45 6.15 -7.33
C ASP A 5 -17.93 6.33 -7.50
N GLY A 6 -17.54 7.01 -8.58
CA GLY A 6 -16.14 7.36 -8.85
C GLY A 6 -15.44 8.08 -7.68
N ASN A 7 -16.23 8.83 -6.88
CA ASN A 7 -15.80 9.55 -5.68
C ASN A 7 -15.32 8.61 -4.55
N PHE A 8 -15.93 7.43 -4.41
CA PHE A 8 -15.53 6.45 -3.39
C PHE A 8 -14.13 5.91 -3.69
N ARG A 9 -13.87 5.59 -4.96
CA ARG A 9 -12.55 5.08 -5.41
C ARG A 9 -11.45 6.13 -5.27
N GLU A 10 -11.75 7.40 -5.55
CA GLU A 10 -10.78 8.48 -5.40
C GLU A 10 -10.39 8.70 -3.93
N THR A 11 -11.37 8.70 -3.03
CA THR A 11 -11.11 8.82 -1.58
C THR A 11 -10.26 7.65 -1.06
N GLU A 12 -10.52 6.44 -1.54
CA GLU A 12 -9.73 5.25 -1.24
C GLU A 12 -8.28 5.37 -1.73
N TYR A 13 -8.06 5.84 -2.96
CA TYR A 13 -6.71 6.09 -3.48
C TYR A 13 -5.95 7.15 -2.70
N LEU A 14 -6.62 8.24 -2.32
CA LEU A 14 -6.01 9.28 -1.49
C LEU A 14 -5.65 8.73 -0.11
N GLY A 15 -6.55 7.99 0.53
CA GLY A 15 -6.31 7.35 1.83
C GLY A 15 -5.13 6.38 1.81
N LEU A 16 -5.04 5.55 0.78
CA LEU A 16 -3.91 4.64 0.56
C LEU A 16 -2.63 5.41 0.21
N GLY A 17 -2.72 6.49 -0.57
CA GLY A 17 -1.59 7.37 -0.87
C GLY A 17 -0.99 8.01 0.37
N PHE A 18 -1.83 8.51 1.29
CA PHE A 18 -1.38 9.04 2.59
C PHE A 18 -0.74 7.95 3.45
N LEU A 19 -1.35 6.76 3.52
CA LEU A 19 -0.77 5.62 4.23
C LEU A 19 0.61 5.28 3.67
N ALA A 20 0.75 5.22 2.35
CA ALA A 20 1.99 4.86 1.67
C ALA A 20 3.12 5.88 1.94
N VAL A 21 2.85 7.18 1.78
CA VAL A 21 3.85 8.23 2.07
C VAL A 21 4.29 8.17 3.52
N LYS A 22 3.34 8.21 4.46
CA LYS A 22 3.68 8.24 5.88
C LYS A 22 4.44 6.99 6.31
N SER A 23 4.00 5.81 5.87
CA SER A 23 4.64 4.54 6.21
C SER A 23 6.07 4.49 5.68
N SER A 24 6.32 4.89 4.43
CA SER A 24 7.68 4.88 3.87
C SER A 24 8.63 5.82 4.61
N VAL A 25 8.15 6.99 5.05
CA VAL A 25 8.93 7.94 5.85
C VAL A 25 9.23 7.35 7.22
N LEU A 26 8.23 6.79 7.90
CA LEU A 26 8.41 6.22 9.24
C LEU A 26 9.34 5.00 9.24
N LEU A 27 9.22 4.11 8.25
CA LEU A 27 10.12 2.98 8.12
C LEU A 27 11.56 3.44 7.84
N SER A 28 11.74 4.49 7.03
CA SER A 28 13.08 5.11 6.82
C SER A 28 13.65 5.70 8.11
N ARG A 29 12.81 6.30 8.97
CA ARG A 29 13.22 6.83 10.28
C ARG A 29 13.67 5.71 11.23
N ILE A 30 12.91 4.61 11.30
CA ILE A 30 13.28 3.42 12.10
C ILE A 30 14.63 2.86 11.64
N LEU A 31 14.81 2.70 10.33
CA LEU A 31 16.07 2.21 9.75
C LEU A 31 17.27 3.13 10.02
N GLN A 32 17.03 4.41 10.32
CA GLN A 32 18.05 5.38 10.73
C GLN A 32 18.25 5.43 12.25
N GLY A 33 17.60 4.55 13.01
CA GLY A 33 17.67 4.51 14.47
C GLY A 33 16.95 5.68 15.15
N GLN A 34 15.99 6.32 14.47
CA GLN A 34 15.20 7.40 15.05
C GLN A 34 13.99 6.86 15.79
N ASP A 35 13.69 7.48 16.93
CA ASP A 35 12.50 7.15 17.72
C ASP A 35 11.20 7.48 16.96
N ILE A 36 10.17 6.69 17.23
CA ILE A 36 8.80 6.86 16.76
C ILE A 36 7.86 6.99 17.95
N ASN A 37 6.85 7.86 17.85
CA ASN A 37 5.84 8.04 18.90
C ASN A 37 4.63 7.10 18.70
N ASP A 38 3.61 7.20 19.56
CA ASP A 38 2.45 6.30 19.48
C ASP A 38 1.56 6.57 18.25
N ASP A 39 1.48 7.81 17.77
CA ASP A 39 0.78 8.14 16.52
C ASP A 39 1.49 7.53 15.30
N ASP A 40 2.83 7.56 15.31
CA ASP A 40 3.68 6.92 14.30
C ASP A 40 3.48 5.40 14.32
N LYS A 41 3.44 4.78 15.51
CA LYS A 41 3.13 3.35 15.67
C LYS A 41 1.73 3.01 15.14
N TYR A 42 0.73 3.87 15.35
CA TYR A 42 -0.61 3.66 14.80
C TYR A 42 -0.62 3.63 13.28
N ILE A 43 0.14 4.53 12.62
CA ILE A 43 0.29 4.52 11.16
C ILE A 43 0.95 3.22 10.70
N LEU A 44 2.03 2.81 11.37
CA LEU A 44 2.73 1.57 11.03
C LEU A 44 1.89 0.32 11.28
N LYS A 45 1.02 0.34 12.29
CA LYS A 45 0.06 -0.75 12.51
C LYS A 45 -0.90 -0.87 11.34
N ARG A 46 -1.42 0.25 10.82
CA ARG A 46 -2.27 0.25 9.61
C ARG A 46 -1.51 -0.24 8.38
N ALA A 47 -0.20 0.05 8.28
CA ALA A 47 0.66 -0.46 7.23
C ALA A 47 0.84 -1.98 7.33
N GLN A 48 1.10 -2.51 8.53
CA GLN A 48 1.15 -3.94 8.82
C GLN A 48 -0.17 -4.62 8.42
N ASP A 49 -1.31 -4.07 8.84
CA ASP A 49 -2.63 -4.63 8.56
C ASP A 49 -2.90 -4.65 7.05
N PHE A 50 -2.53 -3.58 6.33
CA PHE A 50 -2.60 -3.54 4.87
C PHE A 50 -1.79 -4.68 4.22
N LEU A 51 -0.51 -4.85 4.59
CA LEU A 51 0.34 -5.91 4.03
C LEU A 51 -0.18 -7.31 4.36
N THR A 52 -0.72 -7.49 5.57
CA THR A 52 -1.34 -8.75 6.01
C THR A 52 -2.56 -9.10 5.15
N GLU A 53 -3.39 -8.12 4.83
CA GLU A 53 -4.53 -8.30 3.95
C GLU A 53 -4.14 -8.55 2.49
N VAL A 54 -3.07 -7.91 2.01
CA VAL A 54 -2.49 -8.20 0.68
C VAL A 54 -1.98 -9.64 0.62
N SER A 55 -1.21 -10.08 1.62
CA SER A 55 -0.73 -11.46 1.74
C SER A 55 -1.90 -12.46 1.74
N SER A 56 -2.94 -12.16 2.51
CA SER A 56 -4.17 -12.97 2.55
C SER A 56 -4.88 -13.04 1.19
N GLY A 57 -4.92 -11.92 0.45
CA GLY A 57 -5.47 -11.88 -0.90
C GLY A 57 -4.65 -12.71 -1.87
N ALA A 58 -3.31 -12.65 -1.79
CA ALA A 58 -2.41 -13.44 -2.62
C ALA A 58 -2.60 -14.94 -2.37
N ARG A 59 -2.69 -15.35 -1.10
CA ARG A 59 -3.00 -16.74 -0.72
C ARG A 59 -4.31 -17.22 -1.31
N LEU A 60 -5.37 -16.41 -1.21
CA LEU A 60 -6.68 -16.75 -1.74
C LEU A 60 -6.65 -16.94 -3.27
N VAL A 61 -5.99 -16.04 -4.00
CA VAL A 61 -5.85 -16.15 -5.46
C VAL A 61 -5.03 -17.37 -5.87
N ASN A 62 -3.97 -17.70 -5.14
CA ASN A 62 -3.07 -18.81 -5.49
C ASN A 62 -3.61 -20.19 -5.09
N SER A 63 -4.25 -20.31 -3.92
CA SER A 63 -4.61 -21.60 -3.33
C SER A 63 -6.12 -21.86 -3.22
N GLY A 64 -6.96 -20.84 -3.46
CA GLY A 64 -8.41 -20.91 -3.23
C GLY A 64 -8.80 -21.01 -1.75
N ASN A 65 -7.84 -21.10 -0.82
CA ASN A 65 -8.10 -21.19 0.61
C ASN A 65 -8.17 -19.80 1.24
N SER A 66 -9.33 -19.50 1.85
CA SER A 66 -9.54 -18.32 2.69
C SER A 66 -9.84 -18.75 4.12
N THR A 67 -8.99 -18.39 5.06
CA THR A 67 -9.31 -18.38 6.50
C THR A 67 -9.84 -17.02 6.96
N ASN A 68 -9.98 -16.03 6.07
CA ASN A 68 -10.34 -14.66 6.42
C ASN A 68 -11.83 -14.37 6.21
N ALA A 69 -12.44 -13.64 7.15
CA ALA A 69 -13.82 -13.21 7.08
C ALA A 69 -14.10 -12.16 5.98
N ASN A 70 -13.06 -11.58 5.36
CA ASN A 70 -13.21 -10.50 4.38
C ASN A 70 -12.40 -10.72 3.09
N ALA A 71 -12.68 -11.82 2.39
CA ALA A 71 -12.02 -12.20 1.14
C ALA A 71 -12.05 -11.11 0.05
N ILE A 72 -13.15 -10.36 -0.06
CA ILE A 72 -13.32 -9.30 -1.08
C ILE A 72 -12.34 -8.16 -0.83
N GLU A 73 -12.20 -7.72 0.42
CA GLU A 73 -11.30 -6.63 0.77
C GLU A 73 -9.83 -7.02 0.59
N SER A 74 -9.45 -8.23 0.98
CA SER A 74 -8.10 -8.75 0.78
C SER A 74 -7.71 -8.81 -0.70
N VAL A 75 -8.60 -9.27 -1.58
CA VAL A 75 -8.37 -9.28 -3.04
C VAL A 75 -8.30 -7.85 -3.60
N ARG A 76 -9.11 -6.93 -3.06
CA ARG A 76 -9.04 -5.51 -3.45
C ARG A 76 -7.68 -4.91 -3.08
N LYS A 77 -7.20 -5.10 -1.86
CA LYS A 77 -5.88 -4.60 -1.43
C LYS A 77 -4.74 -5.24 -2.23
N LEU A 78 -4.84 -6.53 -2.55
CA LEU A 78 -3.92 -7.18 -3.47
C LEU A 78 -3.87 -6.45 -4.81
N SER A 79 -5.02 -6.07 -5.39
CA SER A 79 -5.06 -5.40 -6.70
C SER A 79 -4.27 -4.08 -6.74
N TYR A 80 -4.22 -3.32 -5.64
CA TYR A 80 -3.40 -2.11 -5.54
C TYR A 80 -1.90 -2.40 -5.45
N SER A 81 -1.53 -3.62 -5.06
CA SER A 81 -0.16 -4.01 -4.75
C SER A 81 0.53 -4.74 -5.92
N VAL A 82 -0.22 -5.19 -6.93
CA VAL A 82 0.29 -5.94 -8.09
C VAL A 82 1.29 -5.15 -8.93
N GLU A 83 0.96 -3.90 -9.25
CA GLU A 83 1.87 -3.06 -10.04
C GLU A 83 3.11 -2.65 -9.22
N PRO A 84 2.97 -2.16 -7.98
CA PRO A 84 4.13 -1.85 -7.14
C PRO A 84 5.10 -3.02 -6.94
N ILE A 85 4.59 -4.22 -6.66
CA ILE A 85 5.47 -5.38 -6.42
C ILE A 85 6.22 -5.80 -7.69
N LYS A 86 5.61 -5.66 -8.88
CA LYS A 86 6.26 -5.91 -10.18
C LYS A 86 7.36 -4.89 -10.47
N LEU A 87 7.14 -3.62 -10.11
CA LEU A 87 8.10 -2.54 -10.33
C LEU A 87 9.29 -2.62 -9.38
N MET A 88 9.09 -3.10 -8.14
CA MET A 88 10.19 -3.31 -7.19
C MET A 88 11.13 -4.45 -7.61
N HIS A 89 10.59 -5.52 -8.21
CA HIS A 89 11.38 -6.69 -8.52
C HIS A 89 10.84 -7.43 -9.74
N GLU A 90 11.66 -7.53 -10.78
CA GLU A 90 11.39 -8.33 -11.98
C GLU A 90 11.36 -9.85 -11.72
N GLN A 91 11.67 -10.31 -10.50
CA GLN A 91 11.95 -11.72 -10.20
C GLN A 91 11.03 -12.38 -9.14
N ILE A 92 10.12 -11.65 -8.49
CA ILE A 92 9.19 -12.27 -7.52
C ILE A 92 8.17 -13.12 -8.30
N ARG A 93 8.19 -14.43 -8.10
CA ARG A 93 7.20 -15.31 -8.71
C ARG A 93 5.84 -15.11 -8.04
N ALA A 94 4.76 -15.30 -8.79
CA ALA A 94 3.40 -15.18 -8.24
C ALA A 94 3.17 -16.04 -6.97
N THR A 95 3.85 -17.19 -6.88
CA THR A 95 3.80 -18.11 -5.73
C THR A 95 4.51 -17.59 -4.48
N GLU A 96 5.40 -16.61 -4.61
CA GLU A 96 6.22 -16.06 -3.51
C GLU A 96 5.60 -14.78 -2.93
N VAL A 97 4.61 -14.21 -3.60
CA VAL A 97 3.96 -12.94 -3.24
C VAL A 97 3.40 -12.96 -1.82
N GLU A 98 2.72 -14.05 -1.44
CA GLU A 98 2.15 -14.21 -0.08
C GLU A 98 3.24 -14.08 0.99
N GLY A 99 4.35 -14.81 0.82
CA GLY A 99 5.48 -14.83 1.76
C GLY A 99 6.13 -13.46 1.86
N VAL A 100 6.42 -12.82 0.74
CA VAL A 100 7.06 -11.49 0.71
C VAL A 100 6.23 -10.45 1.47
N PHE A 101 4.91 -10.42 1.27
CA PHE A 101 4.04 -9.49 2.01
C PHE A 101 3.94 -9.82 3.50
N ASN A 102 3.95 -11.11 3.86
CA ASN A 102 3.92 -11.53 5.25
C ASN A 102 5.23 -11.20 6.00
N ASP A 103 6.37 -11.35 5.34
CA ASP A 103 7.68 -11.03 5.89
C ASP A 103 7.81 -9.53 6.16
N MET A 104 7.36 -8.69 5.22
CA MET A 104 7.28 -7.24 5.41
C MET A 104 6.35 -6.88 6.58
N ALA A 105 5.15 -7.47 6.65
CA ALA A 105 4.21 -7.20 7.75
C ALA A 105 4.81 -7.57 9.12
N SER A 106 5.43 -8.74 9.20
CA SER A 106 6.08 -9.24 10.43
C SER A 106 7.27 -8.38 10.85
N ALA A 107 8.03 -7.84 9.89
CA ALA A 107 9.13 -6.92 10.16
C ALA A 107 8.63 -5.60 10.75
N ILE A 108 7.54 -5.04 10.21
CA ILE A 108 6.91 -3.83 10.76
C ILE A 108 6.40 -4.09 12.18
N GLU A 109 5.73 -5.21 12.42
CA GLU A 109 5.26 -5.59 13.76
C GLU A 109 6.40 -5.66 14.77
N SER A 110 7.50 -6.32 14.39
CA SER A 110 8.69 -6.45 15.23
C SER A 110 9.29 -5.08 15.55
N ALA A 111 9.39 -4.19 14.56
CA ALA A 111 9.93 -2.84 14.73
C ALA A 111 9.05 -1.94 15.63
N ILE A 112 7.73 -2.13 15.61
CA ILE A 112 6.80 -1.45 16.53
C ILE A 112 6.97 -1.95 17.97
N ALA A 113 7.11 -3.27 18.14
CA ALA A 113 7.18 -3.93 19.44
C ALA A 113 8.53 -3.73 20.15
N SER A 114 9.63 -3.76 19.40
CA SER A 114 10.98 -3.55 19.90
C SER A 114 11.81 -2.78 18.87
N PRO A 115 12.02 -1.46 19.06
CA PRO A 115 12.83 -0.65 18.14
C PRO A 115 14.33 -0.87 18.34
N ASN A 116 14.75 -1.92 19.05
CA ASN A 116 16.16 -2.25 19.23
C ASN A 116 16.80 -2.52 17.85
N PRO A 117 17.81 -1.74 17.42
CA PRO A 117 18.41 -1.89 16.10
C PRO A 117 18.94 -3.30 15.82
N ALA A 118 19.38 -4.04 16.86
CA ALA A 118 19.89 -5.40 16.72
C ALA A 118 18.83 -6.44 16.31
N ASP A 119 17.55 -6.14 16.56
CA ASP A 119 16.43 -7.04 16.28
C ASP A 119 15.69 -6.66 14.98
N LEU A 120 16.13 -5.60 14.30
CA LEU A 120 15.50 -5.12 13.09
C LEU A 120 15.77 -6.05 11.91
N LYS A 121 14.68 -6.48 11.27
CA LYS A 121 14.70 -7.17 9.98
C LYS A 121 14.94 -6.16 8.86
N GLU A 122 16.16 -5.62 8.78
CA GLU A 122 16.49 -4.47 7.92
C GLU A 122 16.15 -4.70 6.45
N ASN A 123 16.36 -5.90 5.90
CA ASN A 123 16.06 -6.19 4.50
C ASN A 123 14.56 -6.10 4.21
N GLU A 124 13.74 -6.67 5.08
CA GLU A 124 12.29 -6.69 4.99
C GLU A 124 11.71 -5.28 5.23
N LEU A 125 12.28 -4.51 6.15
CA LEU A 125 11.91 -3.11 6.38
C LEU A 125 12.30 -2.20 5.21
N ASN A 126 13.47 -2.41 4.61
CA ASN A 126 13.89 -1.71 3.38
C ASN A 126 12.94 -2.04 2.23
N ARG A 127 12.59 -3.32 2.06
CA ARG A 127 11.63 -3.76 1.04
C ARG A 127 10.23 -3.16 1.29
N ALA A 128 9.77 -3.13 2.54
CA ALA A 128 8.50 -2.47 2.90
C ALA A 128 8.55 -0.96 2.60
N THR A 129 9.67 -0.31 2.91
CA THR A 129 9.91 1.11 2.61
C THR A 129 9.78 1.38 1.12
N GLU A 130 10.47 0.58 0.30
CA GLU A 130 10.44 0.69 -1.15
C GLU A 130 9.04 0.40 -1.71
N PHE A 131 8.38 -0.65 -1.21
CA PHE A 131 7.00 -0.97 -1.58
C PHE A 131 6.06 0.21 -1.39
N PHE A 132 6.08 0.84 -0.22
CA PHE A 132 5.21 1.98 0.05
C PHE A 132 5.59 3.22 -0.79
N LYS A 133 6.88 3.42 -1.12
CA LYS A 133 7.27 4.48 -2.06
C LYS A 133 6.68 4.24 -3.45
N VAL A 134 6.83 3.02 -3.97
CA VAL A 134 6.31 2.67 -5.31
C VAL A 134 4.78 2.70 -5.32
N LEU A 135 4.12 2.18 -4.28
CA LEU A 135 2.67 2.26 -4.13
C LEU A 135 2.17 3.70 -4.17
N HIS A 136 2.83 4.62 -3.47
CA HIS A 136 2.49 6.03 -3.52
C HIS A 136 2.57 6.59 -4.95
N LEU A 137 3.65 6.31 -5.67
CA LEU A 137 3.85 6.77 -7.05
C LEU A 137 2.81 6.19 -8.01
N SER A 138 2.50 4.90 -7.90
CA SER A 138 1.45 4.24 -8.70
C SER A 138 0.08 4.88 -8.46
N LEU A 139 -0.27 5.14 -7.20
CA LEU A 139 -1.55 5.77 -6.85
C LEU A 139 -1.64 7.22 -7.33
N LEU A 140 -0.56 7.99 -7.21
CA LEU A 140 -0.49 9.36 -7.71
C LEU A 140 -0.72 9.39 -9.22
N ASN A 141 -0.05 8.50 -9.98
CA ASN A 141 -0.22 8.40 -11.43
C ASN A 141 -1.66 8.05 -11.82
N ILE A 142 -2.35 7.19 -11.05
CA ILE A 142 -3.77 6.88 -11.28
C ILE A 142 -4.65 8.13 -11.09
N VAL A 143 -4.42 8.90 -10.02
CA VAL A 143 -5.18 10.13 -9.74
C VAL A 143 -4.93 11.19 -10.81
N GLU A 144 -3.67 11.44 -11.17
CA GLU A 144 -3.30 12.41 -12.21
C GLU A 144 -3.86 12.04 -13.58
N ASN A 145 -3.80 10.76 -13.97
CA ASN A 145 -4.35 10.31 -15.25
C ASN A 145 -5.87 10.42 -15.31
N LYS A 146 -6.57 10.24 -14.18
CA LYS A 146 -8.00 10.53 -14.10
C LYS A 146 -8.27 12.03 -14.27
N GLN A 147 -7.54 12.88 -13.55
CA GLN A 147 -7.69 14.33 -13.68
C GLN A 147 -7.46 14.80 -15.12
N LYS A 148 -6.45 14.26 -15.83
CA LYS A 148 -6.21 14.57 -17.25
C LYS A 148 -7.35 14.11 -18.17
N ARG A 149 -7.96 12.95 -17.89
CA ARG A 149 -9.07 12.39 -18.70
C ARG A 149 -10.40 13.12 -18.49
N PHE A 150 -10.63 13.69 -17.31
CA PHE A 150 -11.84 14.48 -17.01
C PHE A 150 -11.61 15.99 -17.16
N GLY A 151 -10.36 16.44 -17.28
CA GLY A 151 -9.94 17.84 -17.38
C GLY A 151 -9.98 18.46 -18.78
N SER A 152 -10.52 17.79 -19.80
CA SER A 152 -10.66 18.31 -21.17
C SER A 152 -12.10 18.65 -21.57
N THR A 153 -13.05 18.69 -20.63
CA THR A 153 -14.47 19.07 -20.90
C THR A 153 -14.98 20.21 -20.01
N PHE A 154 -14.10 21.11 -19.60
CA PHE A 154 -14.47 22.43 -19.09
C PHE A 154 -13.95 23.52 -20.04
N GLU A 155 -14.32 23.43 -21.32
CA GLU A 155 -14.38 24.64 -22.13
C GLU A 155 -15.53 25.49 -21.58
N LEU A 156 -15.17 26.45 -20.74
CA LEU A 156 -16.00 27.59 -20.43
C LEU A 156 -16.30 28.31 -21.75
N ASN A 157 -17.42 27.94 -22.36
CA ASN A 157 -18.15 28.79 -23.29
C ASN A 157 -18.63 30.03 -22.51
N PHE A 158 -17.71 30.94 -22.21
CA PHE A 158 -18.07 32.34 -22.07
C PHE A 158 -18.44 32.83 -23.46
N ALA A 159 -19.72 32.71 -23.75
CA ALA A 159 -20.35 33.41 -24.85
C ALA A 159 -19.89 34.88 -24.82
N ARG A 160 -19.40 35.32 -25.98
CA ARG A 160 -19.03 36.69 -26.31
C ARG A 160 -20.12 37.66 -25.85
N ILE A 161 -19.71 38.75 -25.22
CA ILE A 161 -20.48 40.01 -25.17
C ILE A 161 -20.38 40.67 -26.55
#